data_AF-A0AAX3KKW9-F1
#
_entry.id   AF-A0AAX3KKW9-F1
#
_cell.length_a   1.000
_cell.length_b   1.000
_cell.length_c   1.000
_cell.angle_alpha   90.00
_cell.angle_beta   90.00
_cell.angle_gamma   90.00
#
_symmetry.space_group_name_H-M   'P 1'
#
loop_
_entity.id
_entity.type
_entity.pdbx_description
1 polymer ?
#
loop_
_entity_poly.entity_id
_entity_poly.type
_entity_poly.pdbx_seq_one_letter_code
_entity_poly.pdbx_strand_id
1 'polypeptide(L)' 'MKMVALKEFRYAGRQLLSGDPFEARERDVRLLGAIKNARPVNQLDDKPAAAADEQKGSETPAKRTYKRRDMKAE' A
#
# COMPACT_ATOMS: atom_id res chain seq x y z
N MET A 1 -14.09 5.45 12.41
CA MET A 1 -13.52 6.77 12.05
C MET A 1 -13.40 6.87 10.53
N LYS A 2 -13.96 7.90 9.90
CA LYS A 2 -13.89 8.06 8.44
C LYS A 2 -12.53 8.64 8.02
N MET A 3 -11.84 7.95 7.13
CA MET A 3 -10.54 8.35 6.57
C MET A 3 -10.58 8.28 5.05
N VAL A 4 -9.65 8.99 4.41
CA VAL A 4 -9.40 8.94 2.96
C VAL A 4 -8.04 8.30 2.76
N ALA A 5 -7.98 7.27 1.92
CA ALA A 5 -6.72 6.66 1.52
C ALA A 5 -5.90 7.66 0.69
N LEU A 6 -4.60 7.79 0.98
CA LEU A 6 -3.68 8.64 0.21
C LEU A 6 -2.90 7.84 -0.84
N LYS A 7 -2.90 6.51 -0.71
CA LYS A 7 -2.18 5.56 -1.55
C LYS A 7 -2.99 4.29 -1.68
N GLU A 8 -2.61 3.43 -2.62
CA GLU A 8 -3.19 2.08 -2.69
C GLU A 8 -2.67 1.18 -1.56
N PHE A 9 -3.57 0.55 -0.83
CA PHE A 9 -3.22 -0.47 0.17
C PHE A 9 -4.42 -1.36 0.48
N ARG A 10 -4.16 -2.50 1.12
CA ARG A 10 -5.22 -3.40 1.58
C ARG A 10 -5.54 -3.12 3.04
N TYR A 11 -6.83 -2.93 3.34
CA TYR A 11 -7.32 -2.71 4.70
C TYR A 11 -8.62 -3.50 4.92
N ALA A 12 -8.71 -4.21 6.04
CA ALA A 12 -9.89 -5.01 6.41
C ALA A 12 -10.38 -5.96 5.28
N GLY A 13 -9.45 -6.52 4.49
CA GLY A 13 -9.75 -7.41 3.37
C GLY A 13 -10.20 -6.72 2.08
N ARG A 14 -10.32 -5.39 2.06
CA ARG A 14 -10.62 -4.60 0.86
C ARG A 14 -9.35 -3.95 0.30
N GLN A 15 -9.23 -3.93 -1.01
CA GLN A 15 -8.26 -3.09 -1.70
C GLN A 15 -8.82 -1.67 -1.73
N LEU A 16 -8.05 -0.70 -1.22
CA LEU A 16 -8.37 0.72 -1.28
C LEU A 16 -7.45 1.38 -2.29
N LEU A 17 -8.00 2.28 -3.10
CA LEU A 17 -7.24 3.13 -4.01
C LEU A 17 -6.97 4.49 -3.37
N SER A 18 -6.04 5.24 -3.94
CA SER A 18 -5.82 6.62 -3.50
C SER A 18 -7.08 7.46 -3.74
N GLY A 19 -7.49 8.22 -2.73
CA GLY A 19 -8.72 9.00 -2.71
C GLY A 19 -9.95 8.25 -2.19
N ASP A 20 -9.88 6.93 -1.99
CA ASP A 20 -11.06 6.18 -1.54
C ASP A 20 -11.41 6.49 -0.09
N PRO A 21 -12.68 6.83 0.20
CA PRO A 21 -13.15 6.94 1.57
C PRO A 21 -13.35 5.55 2.18
N PHE A 22 -12.86 5.36 3.40
CA PHE A 22 -13.04 4.11 4.14
C PHE A 22 -13.24 4.36 5.63
N GLU A 23 -13.74 3.34 6.31
CA GLU A 23 -13.92 3.36 7.76
C GLU A 23 -12.78 2.63 8.46
N ALA A 24 -11.98 3.38 9.20
CA ALA A 24 -10.89 2.87 10.01
C ALA A 24 -11.31 2.67 11.47
N ARG A 25 -10.73 1.65 12.11
CA ARG A 25 -10.80 1.44 13.56
C ARG A 25 -9.96 2.51 14.27
N GLU A 26 -10.41 2.97 15.44
CA GLU A 26 -9.73 4.03 16.20
C GLU A 26 -8.26 3.73 16.53
N ARG A 27 -7.95 2.46 16.78
CA ARG A 27 -6.58 1.99 17.03
C ARG A 27 -5.67 2.19 15.83
N ASP A 28 -6.22 2.05 14.62
CA ASP A 28 -5.47 2.08 13.37
C ASP A 28 -5.30 3.51 12.84
N VAL A 29 -6.17 4.46 13.22
CA VAL A 29 -6.12 5.86 12.75
C VAL A 29 -4.75 6.49 12.99
N ARG A 30 -4.18 6.28 14.19
CA ARG A 30 -2.85 6.81 14.54
C ARG A 30 -1.75 6.22 13.67
N LEU A 31 -1.80 4.91 13.46
CA LEU A 31 -0.84 4.20 12.62
C LEU A 31 -0.93 4.67 11.16
N LEU A 32 -2.13 4.67 10.59
CA LEU A 32 -2.40 5.06 9.20
C LEU A 32 -2.00 6.50 8.91
N GLY A 33 -2.19 7.41 9.88
CA GLY A 33 -1.70 8.78 9.81
C GLY A 33 -0.18 8.88 9.91
N ALA A 34 0.45 8.16 10.85
CA ALA A 34 1.90 8.17 11.05
C ALA A 34 2.67 7.66 9.81
N ILE A 35 2.15 6.63 9.16
CA ILE A 35 2.74 6.07 7.93
C ILE A 35 2.29 6.81 6.65
N LYS A 36 1.45 7.85 6.77
CA LYS A 36 0.92 8.66 5.66
C LYS A 36 0.14 7.86 4.61
N ASN A 37 -0.50 6.75 5.00
CA ASN A 37 -1.34 5.96 4.10
C ASN A 37 -2.78 6.49 4.03
N ALA A 38 -3.26 7.16 5.08
CA ALA A 38 -4.58 7.75 5.10
C ALA A 38 -4.63 9.03 5.96
N ARG A 39 -5.61 9.89 5.70
CA ARG A 39 -5.91 11.08 6.52
C ARG A 39 -7.37 11.10 6.97
N PRO A 40 -7.68 11.65 8.16
CA PRO A 40 -9.05 11.79 8.61
C PRO A 40 -9.81 12.77 7.70
N VAL A 41 -11.06 12.43 7.36
CA VAL A 41 -11.93 13.25 6.50
C VAL A 41 -12.13 14.66 7.10
N ASN A 42 -12.14 14.78 8.43
CA ASN A 42 -12.33 16.06 9.13
C ASN A 42 -11.11 17.01 9.03
N GLN A 43 -9.99 16.60 8.42
CA GLN A 43 -8.83 17.47 8.13
C GLN A 43 -8.81 17.98 6.68
N LEU A 44 -9.90 17.82 5.93
CA LEU A 44 -10.00 18.28 4.53
C LEU A 44 -9.94 19.81 4.37
N ASP A 45 -10.07 20.59 5.44
CA ASP A 45 -10.10 22.06 5.37
C ASP A 45 -8.72 22.74 5.38
N ASP A 46 -7.62 22.01 5.59
CA ASP A 46 -6.26 22.58 5.58
C ASP A 46 -5.36 21.90 4.53
N LYS A 47 -5.44 22.46 3.31
CA LYS A 47 -4.42 22.43 2.24
C LYS A 47 -4.25 21.12 1.43
N PRO A 48 -4.33 21.19 0.07
CA PRO A 48 -4.11 20.04 -0.79
C PRO A 48 -2.59 19.80 -0.90
N ALA A 49 -2.11 18.70 -0.33
CA ALA A 49 -0.73 18.27 -0.52
C ALA A 49 -0.72 17.03 -1.41
N ALA A 50 -0.52 17.30 -2.70
CA ALA A 50 0.17 16.47 -3.68
C ALA A 50 0.61 15.08 -3.19
N ALA A 51 -0.01 14.04 -3.76
CA ALA A 51 0.62 12.75 -3.92
C ALA A 51 0.46 12.35 -5.39
N ALA A 52 1.29 12.97 -6.24
CA ALA A 52 1.75 12.30 -7.43
C ALA A 52 2.55 11.08 -6.98
N ASP A 53 2.09 9.89 -7.31
CA ASP A 53 2.91 8.68 -7.33
C ASP A 53 2.33 7.80 -8.44
N GLU A 54 2.64 8.19 -9.68
CA GLU A 54 2.89 7.21 -10.72
C GLU A 54 3.96 6.26 -10.17
N GLN A 55 3.66 4.96 -10.03
CA GLN A 55 4.53 3.88 -10.51
C GLN A 55 4.04 2.48 -10.11
N LYS A 56 3.58 1.76 -11.15
CA LYS A 56 4.21 0.52 -11.63
C LYS A 56 4.41 -0.58 -10.57
N GLY A 57 3.40 -1.43 -10.39
CA GLY A 57 3.47 -2.58 -9.48
C GLY A 57 2.95 -3.89 -10.06
N SER A 58 3.65 -4.49 -11.02
CA SER A 58 3.49 -5.94 -11.27
C SER A 58 4.78 -6.57 -11.82
N GLU A 59 5.90 -6.42 -11.11
CA GLU A 59 7.05 -7.30 -11.31
C GLU A 59 6.95 -8.47 -10.33
N THR A 60 6.31 -9.54 -10.78
CA THR A 60 6.45 -10.86 -10.13
C THR A 60 7.93 -11.24 -10.16
N PRO A 61 8.57 -11.62 -9.03
CA PRO A 61 9.98 -11.98 -9.05
C PRO A 61 10.19 -13.22 -9.92
N ALA A 62 11.00 -13.07 -10.97
CA ALA A 62 11.34 -14.16 -11.88
C ALA A 62 12.04 -15.30 -11.09
N LYS A 63 11.41 -16.47 -11.09
CA LYS A 63 11.95 -17.67 -10.43
C LYS A 63 13.30 -18.05 -11.05
N ARG A 64 14.39 -17.89 -10.29
CA ARG A 64 15.72 -18.38 -10.67
C ARG A 64 15.70 -19.91 -10.72
N THR A 65 15.85 -20.48 -11.91
CA THR A 65 16.01 -21.92 -12.10
C THR A 65 17.38 -22.37 -11.61
N TYR A 66 17.40 -23.36 -10.71
CA TYR A 66 18.62 -23.96 -10.17
C TYR A 66 19.32 -24.79 -11.25
N LYS A 67 20.57 -24.43 -11.57
CA LYS A 67 21.42 -25.18 -12.50
C LYS A 67 22.22 -26.22 -11.72
N ARG A 68 21.85 -27.50 -11.85
CA ARG A 68 22.68 -28.62 -11.38
C ARG A 68 23.98 -28.64 -12.19
N ARG A 69 25.06 -28.17 -11.59
CA ARG A 69 26.41 -28.58 -11.97
C ARG A 69 26.69 -29.87 -11.23
N ASP A 70 27.32 -30.80 -11.93
CA ASP A 70 27.93 -32.00 -11.37
C ASP A 70 26.99 -33.20 -11.14
N MET A 71 26.82 -33.97 -12.21
CA MET A 71 26.71 -35.43 -12.18
C MET A 71 27.43 -35.99 -13.42
N LYS A 72 28.76 -36.03 -13.36
CA LYS A 72 29.56 -37.01 -14.11
C LYS A 72 30.51 -37.66 -13.11
N ALA A 73 30.07 -38.77 -12.54
CA ALA A 73 30.97 -39.80 -12.06
C ALA A 73 31.28 -40.72 -13.25
N GLU A 74 32.57 -41.05 -13.38
CA GLU A 74 33.30 -41.94 -14.30
C GLU A 74 32.53 -42.63 -15.44
#